data_AF-A0AAU6KV43-F1
#
_entry.id   AF-A0AAU6KV43-F1
#
_cell.length_a   1.000
_cell.length_b   1.000
_cell.length_c   1.000
_cell.angle_alpha   90.00
_cell.angle_beta   90.00
_cell.angle_gamma   90.00
#
_symmetry.space_group_name_H-M   'P 1'
#
loop_
_entity.id
_entity.type
_entity.pdbx_description
1 polymer ?
#
loop_
_entity_poly.entity_id
_entity_poly.type
_entity_poly.pdbx_seq_one_letter_code
_entity_poly.pdbx_strand_id
1 'polypeptide(L)'
;MTGDELGRARLRFGTGVTTAAPGSVQGLHLIVSDILAAHAELTDRGVPMGEIFHDAGGVFHRGTEEGRVGGPHPQRTSYGSFAAFSDPDGNGWVLREVTTRLPGR
;
A
#
# COMPACT_ATOMS: atom_id res chain seq x y z
N MET A 1 27.80 -8.90 -3.18
CA MET A 1 27.79 -8.72 -1.72
C MET A 1 26.45 -8.13 -1.33
N THR A 2 25.69 -8.95 -0.62
CA THR A 2 24.52 -8.71 0.25
C THR A 2 23.92 -7.31 0.30
N GLY A 3 22.65 -7.22 -0.08
CA GLY A 3 21.82 -6.04 0.16
C GLY A 3 20.35 -6.41 0.03
N ASP A 4 19.86 -7.31 0.89
CA ASP A 4 18.41 -7.47 1.07
C ASP A 4 18.12 -7.67 2.56
N GLU A 5 18.42 -6.63 3.34
CA GLU A 5 17.69 -6.46 4.60
C GLU A 5 16.30 -5.91 4.22
N LEU A 6 15.31 -6.80 4.22
CA LEU A 6 13.91 -6.39 4.29
C LEU A 6 13.76 -5.47 5.52
N GLY A 7 13.59 -4.17 5.27
CA GLY A 7 13.41 -3.18 6.32
C GLY A 7 12.23 -3.58 7.23
N ARG A 8 12.49 -3.71 8.53
CA ARG A 8 11.45 -4.07 9.51
C ARG A 8 10.70 -2.82 9.94
N ALA A 9 9.39 -2.81 9.72
CA ALA A 9 8.49 -1.82 10.30
C ALA A 9 7.78 -2.41 11.53
N ARG A 10 7.40 -1.54 12.47
CA ARG A 10 6.51 -1.89 13.59
C ARG A 10 5.38 -0.88 13.65
N LEU A 11 4.15 -1.36 13.72
CA LEU A 11 2.96 -0.54 13.93
C LEU A 11 2.54 -0.68 15.39
N ARG A 12 2.06 0.41 15.98
CA ARG A 12 1.58 0.44 17.37
C ARG A 12 0.17 1.02 17.38
N PHE A 13 -0.72 0.31 18.04
CA PHE A 13 -2.10 0.72 18.28
C PHE A 13 -2.29 0.88 19.79
N GLY A 14 -3.01 1.92 20.21
CA GLY A 14 -3.33 2.13 21.62
C GLY A 14 -3.67 3.58 21.99
N THR A 15 -4.38 3.73 23.11
CA THR A 15 -4.71 5.03 23.69
C THR A 15 -3.47 5.76 24.18
N GLY A 16 -3.35 7.06 23.88
CA GLY A 16 -2.20 7.88 24.29
C GLY A 16 -0.91 7.65 23.49
N VAL A 17 -0.93 6.77 22.47
CA VAL A 17 0.21 6.54 21.58
C VAL A 17 0.33 7.63 20.50
N THR A 18 -0.79 8.27 20.15
CA THR A 18 -0.89 9.36 19.17
C THR A 18 -1.93 10.38 19.62
N THR A 19 -1.80 11.62 19.14
CA THR A 19 -2.83 12.66 19.27
C THR A 19 -3.83 12.66 18.12
N ALA A 20 -3.62 11.83 17.09
CA ALA A 20 -4.58 11.66 16.01
C ALA A 20 -5.89 11.04 16.51
N ALA A 21 -7.01 11.53 15.99
CA ALA A 21 -8.30 10.91 16.28
C ALA A 21 -8.37 9.50 15.64
N PRO A 22 -9.06 8.52 16.27
CA PRO A 22 -9.32 7.23 15.63
C PRO A 22 -9.93 7.42 14.24
N GLY A 23 -9.44 6.67 13.25
CA GLY A 23 -9.91 6.73 11.86
C GLY A 23 -9.41 7.91 11.03
N SER A 24 -8.69 8.87 11.64
CA SER A 24 -8.31 10.10 10.93
C SER A 24 -7.07 9.99 10.05
N VAL A 25 -6.28 8.91 10.18
CA VAL A 25 -5.02 8.80 9.44
C VAL A 25 -5.27 8.29 8.03
N GLN A 26 -4.73 8.98 7.03
CA GLN A 26 -4.88 8.63 5.62
C GLN A 26 -3.51 8.62 4.92
N GLY A 27 -3.38 7.86 3.83
CA GLY A 27 -2.15 7.80 3.03
C GLY A 27 -1.01 6.98 3.65
N LEU A 28 -1.32 6.02 4.52
CA LEU A 28 -0.32 5.10 5.06
C LEU A 28 0.06 4.05 4.00
N HIS A 29 1.33 3.98 3.63
CA HIS A 29 1.81 3.01 2.66
C HIS A 29 2.45 1.77 3.31
N LEU A 30 2.01 0.59 2.90
CA LEU A 30 2.65 -0.70 3.19
C LEU A 30 3.30 -1.23 1.92
N ILE A 31 4.58 -1.56 2.00
CA ILE A 31 5.34 -2.08 0.85
C ILE A 31 5.20 -3.59 0.79
N VAL A 32 4.83 -4.11 -0.38
CA VAL A 32 4.72 -5.54 -0.66
C VAL A 32 5.57 -5.89 -1.89
N SER A 33 6.09 -7.12 -1.94
CA SER A 33 6.87 -7.62 -3.08
C SER A 33 6.00 -8.16 -4.21
N ASP A 34 4.80 -8.66 -3.89
CA ASP A 34 3.80 -9.10 -4.85
C ASP A 34 2.41 -8.65 -4.40
N ILE A 35 1.81 -7.73 -5.15
CA ILE A 35 0.52 -7.15 -4.79
C ILE A 35 -0.65 -8.08 -5.05
N LEU A 36 -0.55 -9.01 -6.00
CA LEU A 36 -1.62 -9.98 -6.26
C LEU A 36 -1.73 -10.95 -5.08
N ALA A 37 -0.59 -11.47 -4.64
CA ALA A 37 -0.53 -12.38 -3.51
C ALA A 37 -1.01 -11.69 -2.21
N ALA A 38 -0.52 -10.47 -1.94
CA ALA A 38 -0.92 -9.72 -0.75
C ALA A 38 -2.43 -9.35 -0.76
N HIS A 39 -2.96 -8.94 -1.92
CA HIS A 39 -4.39 -8.64 -2.08
C HIS A 39 -5.25 -9.88 -1.81
N ALA A 40 -4.89 -11.02 -2.41
CA ALA A 40 -5.60 -12.27 -2.22
C ALA A 40 -5.56 -12.73 -0.75
N GLU A 41 -4.39 -12.69 -0.10
CA GLU A 41 -4.22 -13.08 1.30
C GLU A 41 -5.06 -12.21 2.26
N LEU A 42 -5.04 -10.89 2.07
CA LEU A 42 -5.81 -9.98 2.93
C LEU A 42 -7.31 -10.11 2.70
N THR A 43 -7.74 -10.30 1.44
CA THR A 43 -9.14 -10.54 1.10
C THR A 43 -9.64 -11.86 1.71
N ASP A 44 -8.86 -12.94 1.63
CA ASP A 44 -9.18 -14.24 2.24
C ASP A 44 -9.31 -14.15 3.78
N ARG A 45 -8.55 -13.25 4.40
CA ARG A 45 -8.64 -12.93 5.83
C ARG A 45 -9.79 -11.97 6.19
N GLY A 46 -10.61 -11.58 5.23
CA GLY A 46 -11.79 -10.74 5.43
C GLY A 46 -11.53 -9.23 5.47
N VAL A 47 -10.35 -8.77 5.03
CA VAL A 47 -10.09 -7.33 4.87
C VAL A 47 -10.89 -6.83 3.65
N PRO A 48 -11.69 -5.75 3.77
CA PRO A 48 -12.47 -5.20 2.66
C PRO A 48 -11.55 -4.42 1.69
N MET A 49 -10.77 -5.17 0.92
CA MET A 49 -9.82 -4.63 -0.05
C MET A 49 -10.54 -4.04 -1.26
N GLY A 50 -10.14 -2.84 -1.67
CA GLY A 50 -10.48 -2.31 -2.99
C GLY A 50 -9.77 -3.08 -4.10
N GLU A 51 -10.17 -2.83 -5.35
CA GLU A 51 -9.50 -3.40 -6.52
C GLU A 51 -8.04 -2.93 -6.62
N ILE A 52 -7.20 -3.76 -7.26
CA ILE A 52 -5.84 -3.37 -7.61
C ILE A 52 -5.92 -2.34 -8.75
N PHE A 53 -5.08 -1.32 -8.68
CA PHE A 53 -5.02 -0.26 -9.67
C PHE A 53 -3.58 0.25 -9.88
N HIS A 54 -3.41 1.04 -10.93
CA HIS A 54 -2.19 1.82 -11.21
C HIS A 54 -2.55 3.24 -11.63
N ASP A 55 -1.59 4.17 -11.55
CA ASP A 55 -1.79 5.56 -12.00
C ASP A 55 -1.44 5.67 -13.50
N ALA A 56 -2.34 6.25 -14.30
CA ALA A 56 -2.11 6.47 -15.73
C ALA A 56 -0.91 7.40 -16.01
N GLY A 57 -0.57 8.27 -15.06
CA GLY A 57 0.58 9.18 -15.10
C GLY A 57 1.89 8.57 -14.56
N GLY A 58 1.91 7.29 -14.20
CA GLY A 58 3.14 6.54 -13.88
C GLY A 58 3.18 5.94 -12.47
N VAL A 59 4.33 6.05 -11.79
CA VAL A 59 4.59 5.32 -10.53
C VAL A 59 4.20 6.07 -9.26
N PHE A 60 3.54 7.23 -9.37
CA PHE A 60 3.14 8.01 -8.20
C PHE A 60 1.65 7.83 -7.93
N HIS A 61 1.33 7.31 -6.74
CA HIS A 61 -0.03 7.34 -6.24
C HIS A 61 -0.41 8.78 -5.88
N ARG A 62 -1.52 9.25 -6.44
CA ARG A 62 -2.17 10.49 -6.03
C ARG A 62 -3.12 10.18 -4.87
N GLY A 63 -3.22 11.11 -3.93
CA GLY A 63 -4.17 10.98 -2.81
C GLY A 63 -5.66 10.94 -3.23
N THR A 64 -5.95 11.23 -4.50
CA THR A 64 -7.28 11.14 -5.11
C THR A 64 -7.44 9.85 -5.93
N GLU A 65 -8.64 9.61 -6.44
CA GLU A 65 -8.91 8.51 -7.38
C GLU A 65 -8.70 8.90 -8.85
N GLU A 66 -8.38 10.17 -9.10
CA GLU A 66 -8.19 10.71 -10.43
C GLU A 66 -7.00 10.06 -11.14
N GLY A 67 -7.25 9.47 -12.31
CA GLY A 67 -6.22 8.82 -13.11
C GLY A 67 -5.89 7.39 -12.66
N ARG A 68 -6.64 6.82 -11.70
CA ARG A 68 -6.56 5.38 -11.40
C ARG A 68 -7.11 4.57 -12.56
N VAL A 69 -6.36 3.56 -12.97
CA VAL A 69 -6.74 2.58 -13.97
C VAL A 69 -6.76 1.21 -13.30
N GLY A 70 -7.81 0.44 -13.54
CA GLY A 70 -7.98 -0.88 -12.96
C GLY A 70 -6.88 -1.86 -13.37
N GLY A 71 -6.52 -2.74 -12.46
CA GLY A 71 -5.47 -3.74 -12.62
C GLY A 71 -4.08 -3.26 -12.22
N PRO A 72 -3.11 -4.19 -12.08
CA PRO A 72 -1.72 -3.85 -11.79
C PRO A 72 -1.12 -3.04 -12.94
N HIS A 73 0.00 -2.35 -12.67
CA HIS A 73 0.73 -1.65 -13.72
C HIS A 73 1.09 -2.64 -14.86
N PRO A 74 0.79 -2.36 -16.14
CA PRO A 74 0.89 -3.35 -17.21
C PRO A 74 2.27 -3.97 -17.37
N GLN A 75 3.32 -3.18 -17.16
CA GLN A 75 4.72 -3.63 -17.22
C GLN A 75 5.25 -4.20 -15.89
N ARG A 76 4.41 -4.27 -14.84
CA ARG A 76 4.80 -4.61 -13.45
C ARG A 76 6.04 -3.84 -12.98
N THR A 77 6.14 -2.58 -13.41
CA THR A 77 7.20 -1.67 -13.00
C THR A 77 7.15 -1.51 -11.47
N SER A 78 8.31 -1.66 -10.81
CA SER A 78 8.43 -1.41 -9.38
C SER A 78 7.83 -0.05 -9.03
N TYR A 79 7.14 0.04 -7.89
CA TYR A 79 6.41 1.22 -7.41
C TYR A 79 5.10 1.57 -8.16
N GLY A 80 4.70 0.83 -9.19
CA GLY A 80 3.59 1.19 -10.08
C GLY A 80 2.22 0.59 -9.76
N SER A 81 2.13 -0.47 -8.94
CA SER A 81 0.87 -1.14 -8.61
C SER A 81 0.43 -0.82 -7.17
N PHE A 82 -0.87 -0.62 -6.97
CA PHE A 82 -1.47 -0.23 -5.70
C PHE A 82 -2.77 -0.98 -5.40
N ALA A 83 -3.12 -1.05 -4.13
CA ALA A 83 -4.43 -1.46 -3.63
C ALA A 83 -4.70 -0.71 -2.33
N ALA A 84 -5.95 -0.36 -2.03
CA ALA A 84 -6.28 0.41 -0.84
C ALA A 84 -7.37 -0.27 -0.01
N PHE A 85 -7.37 -0.04 1.29
CA PHE A 85 -8.42 -0.44 2.21
C PHE A 85 -8.52 0.52 3.39
N SER A 86 -9.65 0.48 4.08
CA SER A 86 -9.83 1.13 5.38
C SER A 86 -9.80 0.10 6.49
N ASP A 87 -9.10 0.40 7.58
CA ASP A 87 -9.19 -0.42 8.79
C ASP A 87 -10.53 -0.17 9.53
N PRO A 88 -10.88 -0.96 10.57
CA PRO A 88 -12.16 -0.82 11.26
C PRO A 88 -12.41 0.54 11.92
N ASP A 89 -11.36 1.29 12.23
CA ASP A 89 -11.47 2.63 12.79
C ASP A 89 -11.68 3.69 11.70
N GLY A 90 -11.37 3.37 10.43
CA GLY A 90 -11.51 4.25 9.27
C GLY A 90 -10.20 4.79 8.71
N ASN A 91 -9.03 4.37 9.24
CA ASN A 91 -7.76 4.84 8.70
C ASN A 91 -7.53 4.25 7.31
N GLY A 92 -7.01 5.07 6.39
CA GLY A 92 -6.73 4.69 5.02
C GLY A 92 -5.33 4.13 4.83
N TRP A 93 -5.28 2.91 4.30
CA TRP A 93 -4.05 2.17 4.00
C TRP A 93 -3.92 1.94 2.50
N VAL A 94 -2.69 2.00 2.00
CA VAL A 94 -2.34 1.73 0.60
C VAL A 94 -1.22 0.70 0.54
N LEU A 95 -1.49 -0.46 -0.04
CA LEU A 95 -0.44 -1.37 -0.48
C LEU A 95 0.24 -0.77 -1.70
N ARG A 96 1.58 -0.84 -1.74
CA ARG A 96 2.38 -0.48 -2.91
C ARG A 96 3.36 -1.60 -3.23
N GLU A 97 3.31 -2.05 -4.48
CA GLU A 97 4.24 -3.05 -4.98
C GLU A 97 5.63 -2.45 -5.20
N VAL A 98 6.65 -3.06 -4.62
CA VAL A 98 8.06 -2.74 -4.87
C VAL A 98 8.82 -4.04 -5.08
N THR A 99 9.09 -4.34 -6.35
CA THR A 99 9.84 -5.54 -6.78
C THR A 99 11.34 -5.31 -6.77
N THR A 100 11.77 -4.06 -7.00
CA THR A 100 13.16 -3.62 -6.90
C THR A 100 13.21 -2.25 -6.22
N ARG A 101 14.00 -2.12 -5.16
CA ARG A 101 14.23 -0.81 -4.54
C ARG A 101 15.17 0.03 -5.40
N LEU A 102 14.72 1.24 -5.72
CA LEU A 102 15.57 2.21 -6.42
C LEU A 102 16.52 2.88 -5.43
N PRO A 103 17.77 3.20 -5.84
CA PRO A 103 18.71 3.92 -4.97
C PRO A 103 18.08 5.19 -4.37
N GLY A 104 18.23 5.36 -3.06
CA GLY A 104 17.66 6.51 -2.33
C GLY A 104 16.19 6.37 -1.93
N ARG A 105 15.60 5.16 -1.98
CA ARG A 105 14.20 4.89 -1.57
C ARG A 105 14.01 3.66 -0.69
#